data_AF-A0A109MWW9-F1
#
_entry.id   AF-A0A109MWW9-F1
#
_cell.length_a   1.000
_cell.length_b   1.000
_cell.length_c   1.000
_cell.angle_alpha   90.00
_cell.angle_beta   90.00
_cell.angle_gamma   90.00
#
_symmetry.space_group_name_H-M   'P 1'
#
loop_
_entity.id
_entity.type
_entity.pdbx_description
1 polymer ?
#
loop_
_entity_poly.entity_id
_entity_poly.type
_entity_poly.pdbx_seq_one_letter_code
_entity_poly.pdbx_strand_id
1 'polypeptide(L)'
;MYKSIIALVASATMLTACNSDLANDQEKPKENEQQKETKAGPEKNKWSSLPEYDEIIEQIGDKDYTLNKETDNDDKRVFLIELNGEKQYKTIFIKRTNRLKIIEINGNGEVYDKIIQ
;
A
#
# COMPACT_ATOMS: atom_id res chain seq x y z
N MET A 1 -42.77 -28.86 28.28
CA MET A 1 -43.50 -29.46 27.14
C MET A 1 -42.66 -29.21 25.90
N TYR A 2 -42.50 -30.26 25.09
CA TYR A 2 -41.68 -30.45 23.89
C TYR A 2 -40.20 -30.01 23.93
N LYS A 3 -39.37 -30.99 24.32
CA LYS A 3 -38.02 -31.21 23.82
C LYS A 3 -38.10 -31.73 22.36
N SER A 4 -37.23 -31.24 21.48
CA SER A 4 -36.81 -31.89 20.21
C SER A 4 -35.43 -31.29 19.85
N ILE A 5 -34.30 -31.98 20.06
CA ILE A 5 -33.63 -33.00 19.23
C ILE A 5 -33.12 -32.47 17.87
N ILE A 6 -31.79 -32.32 17.87
CA ILE A 6 -30.75 -32.42 16.83
C ILE A 6 -31.17 -32.97 15.45
N ALA A 7 -30.71 -32.33 14.38
CA ALA A 7 -30.40 -33.00 13.12
C ALA A 7 -29.05 -32.50 12.57
N LEU A 8 -28.13 -33.46 12.48
CA LEU A 8 -26.78 -33.40 11.95
C LEU A 8 -26.88 -33.50 10.42
N VAL A 9 -26.28 -32.56 9.68
CA VAL A 9 -26.01 -32.77 8.26
C VAL A 9 -24.51 -32.56 8.04
N ALA A 10 -23.82 -33.69 8.01
CA ALA A 10 -22.49 -33.79 7.43
C ALA A 10 -22.64 -33.88 5.92
N SER A 11 -22.13 -32.88 5.19
CA SER A 11 -21.81 -33.04 3.77
C SER A 11 -20.30 -32.87 3.61
N ALA A 12 -19.62 -34.01 3.56
CA ALA A 12 -18.23 -34.10 3.14
C ALA A 12 -18.16 -33.82 1.63
N THR A 13 -17.67 -32.66 1.24
CA THR A 13 -17.21 -32.44 -0.14
C THR A 13 -15.76 -32.87 -0.21
N MET A 14 -15.53 -34.11 -0.66
CA MET A 14 -14.22 -34.51 -1.16
C MET A 14 -13.91 -33.66 -2.39
N LEU A 15 -12.89 -32.81 -2.31
CA LEU A 15 -12.29 -32.24 -3.50
C LEU A 15 -11.27 -33.26 -4.03
N THR A 16 -11.70 -33.94 -5.08
CA THR A 16 -10.91 -34.81 -5.94
C THR A 16 -9.65 -34.09 -6.40
N ALA A 17 -8.49 -34.63 -6.01
CA ALA A 17 -7.22 -34.29 -6.62
C ALA A 17 -7.18 -34.87 -8.04
N CYS A 18 -7.12 -34.00 -9.04
CA CYS A 18 -6.74 -34.36 -10.41
C CYS A 18 -5.42 -33.66 -10.74
N ASN A 19 -4.32 -34.39 -10.61
CA ASN A 19 -3.07 -34.06 -11.29
C ASN A 19 -3.06 -34.84 -12.61
N SER A 20 -3.14 -34.11 -13.72
CA SER A 20 -2.77 -34.62 -15.04
C SER A 20 -2.02 -33.52 -15.76
N ASP A 21 -0.70 -33.70 -15.83
CA ASP A 21 0.20 -32.96 -16.72
C ASP A 21 -0.30 -33.07 -18.16
N LEU A 22 -0.58 -31.93 -18.79
CA LEU A 22 -0.32 -31.70 -20.22
C LEU A 22 -0.34 -30.19 -20.50
N ALA A 23 0.72 -29.76 -21.17
CA ALA A 23 1.16 -28.38 -21.35
C ALA A 23 0.24 -27.52 -22.23
N ASN A 24 0.13 -26.23 -21.89
CA ASN A 24 0.07 -25.13 -22.86
C ASN A 24 0.50 -23.82 -22.17
N ASP A 25 1.49 -23.15 -22.76
CA ASP A 25 2.13 -21.92 -22.30
C ASP A 25 1.15 -20.76 -22.07
N GLN A 26 1.28 -20.07 -20.92
CA GLN A 26 1.31 -18.61 -20.84
C GLN A 26 2.24 -18.17 -19.72
N GLU A 27 3.30 -17.45 -20.11
CA GLU A 27 4.25 -16.79 -19.23
C GLU A 27 3.54 -15.84 -18.25
N LYS A 28 3.76 -16.05 -16.95
CA LYS A 28 3.65 -15.00 -15.93
C LYS A 28 4.61 -15.35 -14.79
N PRO A 29 5.62 -14.51 -14.48
CA PRO A 29 6.54 -14.81 -13.40
C PRO A 29 5.83 -14.93 -12.05
N LYS A 30 6.12 -16.03 -11.35
CA LYS A 30 5.92 -16.21 -9.91
C LYS A 30 7.07 -15.55 -9.12
N GLU A 31 6.83 -15.44 -7.82
CA GLU A 31 7.72 -15.01 -6.72
C GLU A 31 7.90 -13.49 -6.56
N ASN A 32 7.88 -12.92 -5.35
CA ASN A 32 7.88 -13.52 -4.02
C ASN A 32 7.19 -12.59 -3.03
N GLU A 33 6.61 -13.20 -2.00
CA GLU A 33 6.26 -12.54 -0.77
C GLU A 33 7.53 -11.95 -0.12
N GLN A 34 7.29 -10.95 0.75
CA GLN A 34 8.19 -10.53 1.83
C GLN A 34 9.26 -9.49 1.50
N GLN A 35 8.90 -8.23 1.76
CA GLN A 35 9.60 -7.50 2.81
C GLN A 35 8.60 -6.65 3.61
N LYS A 36 7.93 -7.31 4.56
CA LYS A 36 7.43 -6.64 5.76
C LYS A 36 8.67 -6.28 6.59
N GLU A 37 9.28 -5.13 6.32
CA GLU A 37 10.16 -4.49 7.29
C GLU A 37 9.34 -3.52 8.13
N THR A 38 8.71 -4.06 9.17
CA THR A 38 8.45 -3.26 10.36
C THR A 38 9.80 -3.02 11.05
N LYS A 39 10.37 -1.84 10.83
CA LYS A 39 11.31 -1.21 11.76
C LYS A 39 10.88 0.25 11.93
N ALA A 40 10.29 0.52 13.09
CA ALA A 40 9.93 1.87 13.51
C ALA A 40 11.20 2.68 13.81
N GLY A 41 11.40 3.78 13.05
CA GLY A 41 12.30 4.91 13.27
C GLY A 41 13.76 4.77 12.76
N PRO A 42 14.41 5.81 12.17
CA PRO A 42 13.98 7.17 11.82
C PRO A 42 14.11 7.42 10.30
N GLU A 43 13.04 7.23 9.51
CA GLU A 43 13.11 7.48 8.06
C GLU A 43 13.04 8.97 7.67
N LYS A 44 12.71 9.86 8.61
CA LYS A 44 12.63 11.31 8.36
C LYS A 44 13.92 11.86 7.72
N ASN A 45 15.09 11.38 8.16
CA ASN A 45 16.37 11.91 7.69
C ASN A 45 16.67 11.59 6.21
N LYS A 46 16.21 10.43 5.72
CA LYS A 46 16.51 9.94 4.37
C LYS A 46 15.78 10.74 3.28
N TRP A 47 14.59 11.22 3.60
CA TRP A 47 13.70 11.87 2.64
C TRP A 47 13.67 13.39 2.77
N SER A 48 14.25 13.94 3.85
CA SER A 48 14.32 15.38 4.09
C SER A 48 15.04 16.20 3.01
N SER A 49 15.88 15.57 2.19
CA SER A 49 16.57 16.24 1.07
C SER A 49 15.77 16.24 -0.24
N LEU A 50 14.59 15.61 -0.26
CA LEU A 50 13.75 15.57 -1.45
C LEU A 50 13.03 16.92 -1.63
N PRO A 51 12.91 17.42 -2.87
CA PRO A 51 12.29 18.71 -3.12
C PRO A 51 10.82 18.77 -2.70
N GLU A 52 10.13 17.63 -2.70
CA GLU A 52 8.73 17.54 -2.27
C GLU A 52 8.52 17.37 -0.76
N TYR A 53 9.58 17.11 0.03
CA TYR A 53 9.41 16.71 1.43
C TYR A 53 8.81 17.82 2.29
N ASP A 54 9.35 19.04 2.21
CA ASP A 54 8.90 20.15 3.03
C ASP A 54 7.42 20.47 2.78
N GLU A 55 7.01 20.48 1.50
CA GLU A 55 5.60 20.69 1.14
C GLU A 55 4.72 19.54 1.66
N ILE A 56 5.16 18.29 1.59
CA ILE A 56 4.39 17.16 2.16
C ILE A 56 4.13 17.39 3.64
N ILE A 57 5.16 17.72 4.42
CA ILE A 57 5.04 17.95 5.86
C ILE A 57 4.21 19.19 6.19
N GLU A 58 4.32 20.26 5.39
CA GLU A 58 3.48 21.45 5.55
C GLU A 58 1.99 21.12 5.39
N GLN A 59 1.63 20.31 4.38
CA GLN A 59 0.23 20.00 4.09
C GLN A 59 -0.40 18.99 5.05
N ILE A 60 0.36 17.98 5.51
CA ILE A 60 -0.17 16.91 6.38
C ILE A 60 0.14 17.12 7.87
N GLY A 61 0.99 18.11 8.18
CA GLY A 61 1.49 18.41 9.51
C GLY A 61 2.72 17.60 9.92
N ASP A 62 3.47 18.10 10.90
CA ASP A 62 4.63 17.40 11.44
C ASP A 62 4.21 16.40 12.53
N LYS A 63 4.12 15.12 12.15
CA LYS A 63 3.92 13.98 13.07
C LYS A 63 4.98 12.91 12.82
N ASP A 64 4.95 11.86 13.62
CA ASP A 64 5.84 10.70 13.46
C ASP A 64 5.35 9.76 12.35
N TYR A 65 5.36 10.27 11.12
CA TYR A 65 4.97 9.52 9.94
C TYR A 65 6.07 8.58 9.46
N THR A 66 5.66 7.39 9.02
CA THR A 66 6.51 6.47 8.25
C THR A 66 6.26 6.69 6.76
N LEU A 67 7.30 6.98 5.97
CA LEU A 67 7.21 7.18 4.53
C LEU A 67 7.68 5.92 3.79
N ASN A 68 6.73 5.11 3.33
CA ASN A 68 7.04 3.92 2.55
C ASN A 68 7.14 4.27 1.06
N LYS A 69 8.33 4.06 0.46
CA LYS A 69 8.55 4.31 -0.97
C LYS A 69 7.98 3.18 -1.81
N GLU A 70 6.91 3.46 -2.54
CA GLU A 70 6.27 2.51 -3.46
C GLU A 70 6.90 2.55 -4.86
N THR A 71 7.27 3.73 -5.34
CA THR A 71 7.91 3.90 -6.66
C THR A 71 8.84 5.10 -6.63
N ASP A 72 9.99 4.98 -7.28
CA ASP A 72 10.88 6.09 -7.58
C ASP A 72 11.64 5.79 -8.87
N ASN A 73 11.23 6.45 -9.95
CA ASN A 73 11.85 6.34 -11.27
C ASN A 73 12.06 7.74 -11.87
N ASP A 74 12.58 7.84 -13.08
CA ASP A 74 12.94 9.13 -13.69
C ASP A 74 11.74 10.07 -13.91
N ASP A 75 10.52 9.54 -14.02
CA ASP A 75 9.30 10.34 -14.26
C ASP A 75 8.62 10.75 -12.94
N LYS A 76 8.50 9.81 -11.99
CA LYS A 76 7.72 10.03 -10.77
C LYS A 76 8.24 9.33 -9.52
N ARG A 77 7.87 9.88 -8.37
CA ARG A 77 8.02 9.27 -7.05
C ARG A 77 6.65 9.12 -6.37
N VAL A 78 6.41 7.99 -5.74
CA VAL A 78 5.18 7.69 -5.00
C VAL A 78 5.55 7.20 -3.61
N PHE A 79 5.05 7.89 -2.59
CA PHE A 79 5.11 7.43 -1.22
C PHE A 79 3.72 7.06 -0.70
N LEU A 80 3.73 6.10 0.21
CA LEU A 80 2.62 5.77 1.07
C LEU A 80 2.99 6.19 2.49
N ILE A 81 2.19 7.07 3.08
CA ILE A 81 2.48 7.68 4.37
C ILE A 81 1.59 7.04 5.42
N GLU A 82 2.22 6.47 6.44
CA GLU A 82 1.57 5.76 7.52
C GLU A 82 1.74 6.49 8.85
N LEU A 83 0.71 6.45 9.69
CA LEU A 83 0.76 6.87 11.08
C LEU A 83 0.29 5.70 11.94
N ASN A 84 1.09 5.29 12.91
CA ASN A 84 0.79 4.14 13.77
C ASN A 84 0.49 2.83 12.99
N GLY A 85 1.11 2.65 11.82
CA GLY A 85 0.91 1.49 10.95
C GLY A 85 -0.35 1.55 10.06
N GLU A 86 -1.12 2.64 10.12
CA GLU A 86 -2.27 2.85 9.25
C GLU A 86 -1.95 3.82 8.12
N LYS A 87 -2.32 3.48 6.89
CA LYS A 87 -2.13 4.30 5.69
C LYS A 87 -3.04 5.53 5.75
N GLN A 88 -2.43 6.70 5.86
CA GLN A 88 -3.15 7.98 5.94
C GLN A 88 -3.17 8.68 4.59
N TYR A 89 -2.01 8.77 3.93
CA TYR A 89 -1.86 9.52 2.68
C TYR A 89 -1.10 8.74 1.62
N LYS A 90 -1.34 9.10 0.37
CA LYS A 90 -0.53 8.74 -0.77
C LYS A 90 -0.04 10.01 -1.45
N THR A 91 1.24 10.06 -1.80
CA THR A 91 1.80 11.16 -2.58
C THR A 91 2.18 10.69 -3.97
N ILE A 92 2.08 11.60 -4.94
CA ILE A 92 2.57 11.41 -6.30
C ILE A 92 3.33 12.68 -6.67
N PHE A 93 4.63 12.57 -6.83
CA PHE A 93 5.49 13.65 -7.29
C PHE A 93 5.93 13.38 -8.73
N ILE A 94 5.57 14.27 -9.66
CA ILE A 94 5.98 14.23 -11.06
C ILE A 94 7.23 15.10 -11.21
N LYS A 95 8.37 14.46 -11.43
CA LYS A 95 9.71 15.09 -11.39
C LYS A 95 9.90 16.11 -12.51
N ARG A 96 9.43 15.77 -13.72
CA ARG A 96 9.49 16.66 -14.90
C ARG A 96 8.86 18.02 -14.68
N THR A 97 7.75 18.07 -13.94
CA THR A 97 6.94 19.28 -13.77
C THR A 97 7.00 19.84 -12.36
N ASN A 98 7.79 19.21 -11.47
CA ASN A 98 7.75 19.42 -10.03
C ASN A 98 6.32 19.49 -9.49
N ARG A 99 5.43 18.60 -9.94
CA ARG A 99 4.02 18.62 -9.49
C ARG A 99 3.84 17.61 -8.37
N LEU A 100 3.41 18.07 -7.22
CA LEU A 100 3.07 17.25 -6.08
C LEU A 100 1.55 17.13 -5.97
N LYS A 101 1.08 15.89 -5.88
CA LYS A 101 -0.29 15.54 -5.50
C LYS A 101 -0.28 14.75 -4.20
N ILE A 102 -1.13 15.13 -3.25
CA ILE A 102 -1.33 14.43 -1.96
C ILE A 102 -2.80 14.03 -1.87
N ILE A 103 -3.05 12.76 -1.56
CA ILE A 103 -4.37 12.17 -1.46
C ILE A 103 -4.51 11.53 -0.08
N GLU A 104 -5.55 11.90 0.65
CA GLU A 104 -6.00 11.25 1.88
C GLU A 104 -6.75 9.95 1.53
N ILE A 105 -6.33 8.84 2.12
CA ILE A 105 -6.81 7.50 1.75
C ILE A 105 -8.17 7.18 2.37
N ASN A 106 -8.38 7.57 3.62
CA ASN A 106 -9.59 7.25 4.40
C ASN A 106 -10.50 8.46 4.63
N GLY A 107 -10.29 9.55 3.89
CA GLY A 107 -11.03 10.80 4.07
C GLY A 107 -11.52 11.38 2.75
N ASN A 108 -11.39 12.70 2.58
CA ASN A 108 -12.07 13.44 1.51
C ASN A 108 -11.33 13.40 0.15
N GLY A 109 -10.29 12.57 0.02
CA GLY A 109 -9.56 12.40 -1.23
C GLY A 109 -8.43 13.41 -1.40
N GLU A 110 -8.44 14.20 -2.48
CA GLU A 110 -7.33 15.11 -2.81
C GLU A 110 -7.18 16.21 -1.74
N VAL A 111 -5.97 16.30 -1.17
CA VAL A 111 -5.58 17.32 -0.19
C VAL A 111 -4.79 18.44 -0.86
N TYR A 112 -3.96 18.08 -1.85
CA TYR A 112 -3.05 19.00 -2.51
C TYR A 112 -2.78 18.56 -3.95
N ASP A 113 -2.69 19.49 -4.89
CA ASP A 113 -2.28 19.22 -6.27
C ASP A 113 -1.73 20.48 -6.96
N LYS A 114 -0.43 20.76 -6.77
CA LYS A 114 0.23 21.97 -7.33
C LYS A 114 1.65 21.68 -7.80
N ILE A 115 2.16 22.59 -8.64
CA ILE A 115 3.59 22.67 -8.98
C ILE A 115 4.30 23.36 -7.82
N ILE A 116 5.38 22.76 -7.33
CA ILE A 116 6.22 23.24 -6.24
C ILE A 116 7.58 23.72 -6.79
N GLN A 117 8.22 24.67 -6.09
CA GLN A 117 9.45 25.34 -6.52
C GLN A 117 10.69 24.74 -5.88
#